data_AF-A0A0C2CUU1-F1
#
_entry.id   AF-A0A0C2CUU1-F1
#
_cell.length_a   1.000
_cell.length_b   1.000
_cell.length_c   1.000
_cell.angle_alpha   90.00
_cell.angle_beta   90.00
_cell.angle_gamma   90.00
#
_symmetry.space_group_name_H-M   'P 1'
#
loop_
_entity.id
_entity.type
_entity.pdbx_description
1 polymer ?
#
loop_
_entity_poly.entity_id
_entity_poly.type
_entity_poly.pdbx_seq_one_letter_code
_entity_poly.pdbx_strand_id
1 'polypeptide(L)'
;MKRDKKDEESGGNPFANLDKTSVLQEARAFNETPINARKCSIILTKLLYIIQQGENISRTEATEVFFAVTKLWQSKDANLRRLVYLAVKELSGLADDVIIVTSSLTKVLFDYGSIFEVLLCFSSVLLVSTL
;
A
#
# COMPACT_ATOMS: atom_id res chain seq x y z
N MET A 1 -34.32 28.87 -14.72
CA MET A 1 -33.23 29.57 -14.01
C MET A 1 -33.41 29.37 -12.52
N LYS A 2 -32.28 29.27 -11.79
CA LYS A 2 -32.09 29.04 -10.35
C LYS A 2 -32.17 27.58 -9.90
N ARG A 3 -31.01 26.91 -9.99
CA ARG A 3 -30.63 25.85 -9.05
C ARG A 3 -29.97 26.57 -7.88
N ASP A 4 -30.64 26.55 -6.74
CA ASP A 4 -30.11 27.09 -5.50
C ASP A 4 -28.96 26.22 -5.00
N LYS A 5 -27.94 26.96 -4.59
CA LYS A 5 -26.60 26.57 -4.19
C LYS A 5 -26.68 26.04 -2.75
N LYS A 6 -26.38 24.76 -2.54
CA LYS A 6 -26.18 24.21 -1.20
C LYS A 6 -24.67 24.03 -0.98
N ASP A 7 -24.07 25.09 -0.44
CA ASP A 7 -22.85 24.99 0.35
C ASP A 7 -23.14 24.04 1.54
N GLU A 8 -22.43 22.92 1.62
CA GLU A 8 -22.20 22.24 2.90
C GLU A 8 -20.69 22.12 3.12
N GLU A 9 -20.18 23.09 3.86
CA GLU A 9 -18.99 22.97 4.69
C GLU A 9 -19.20 21.78 5.64
N SER A 10 -18.48 20.69 5.40
CA SER A 10 -18.47 19.54 6.31
C SER A 10 -17.01 19.14 6.51
N GLY A 11 -16.57 19.19 7.78
CA GLY A 11 -15.19 19.09 8.24
C GLY A 11 -14.34 18.09 7.46
N GLY A 12 -13.63 18.60 6.45
CA GLY A 12 -13.01 17.78 5.43
C GLY A 12 -12.00 16.84 6.06
N ASN A 13 -12.20 15.53 5.86
CA ASN A 13 -11.12 14.57 6.02
C ASN A 13 -9.89 15.16 5.33
N PRO A 14 -8.71 15.22 5.97
CA PRO A 14 -7.48 15.75 5.35
C PRO A 14 -7.05 14.96 4.10
N PHE A 15 -7.77 13.90 3.79
CA PHE A 15 -7.61 13.01 2.64
C PHE A 15 -8.81 13.02 1.66
N ALA A 16 -9.82 13.89 1.87
CA ALA A 16 -11.05 13.92 1.05
C ALA A 16 -10.83 14.31 -0.42
N ASN A 17 -9.70 14.94 -0.74
CA ASN A 17 -9.30 15.33 -2.10
C ASN A 17 -7.92 14.77 -2.46
N LEU A 18 -7.59 13.57 -1.98
CA LEU A 18 -6.38 12.90 -2.44
C LEU A 18 -6.57 12.42 -3.88
N ASP A 19 -5.79 12.99 -4.78
CA ASP A 19 -5.75 12.53 -6.17
C ASP A 19 -4.88 11.28 -6.26
N LYS A 20 -5.47 10.15 -6.71
CA LYS A 20 -4.77 8.88 -6.95
C LYS A 20 -3.47 9.10 -7.72
N THR A 21 -3.52 9.91 -8.77
CA THR A 21 -2.38 10.17 -9.65
C THR A 21 -1.23 10.83 -8.88
N SER A 22 -1.55 11.75 -7.96
CA SER A 22 -0.56 12.40 -7.10
C SER A 22 0.07 11.41 -6.12
N VAL A 23 -0.74 10.55 -5.50
CA VAL A 23 -0.22 9.57 -4.53
C VAL A 23 0.65 8.51 -5.20
N LEU A 24 0.28 8.06 -6.40
CA LEU A 24 1.11 7.14 -7.19
C LEU A 24 2.43 7.80 -7.64
N GLN A 25 2.42 9.09 -7.96
CA GLN A 25 3.67 9.82 -8.22
C GLN A 25 4.53 9.93 -6.97
N GLU A 26 3.95 10.25 -5.81
CA GLU A 26 4.65 10.28 -4.53
C GLU A 26 5.23 8.91 -4.16
N ALA A 27 4.54 7.80 -4.48
CA ALA A 27 4.98 6.43 -4.21
C ALA A 27 6.31 6.07 -4.90
N ARG A 28 6.76 6.85 -5.90
CA ARG A 28 8.11 6.71 -6.46
C ARG A 28 9.20 6.90 -5.40
N ALA A 29 8.92 7.67 -4.33
CA ALA A 29 9.82 7.85 -3.21
C ALA A 29 10.18 6.54 -2.48
N PHE A 30 9.36 5.48 -2.60
CA PHE A 30 9.68 4.16 -2.05
C PHE A 30 10.87 3.48 -2.73
N ASN A 31 11.22 3.93 -3.94
CA ASN A 31 12.39 3.46 -4.68
C ASN A 31 13.64 4.30 -4.43
N GLU A 32 13.55 5.39 -3.65
CA GLU A 32 14.71 6.23 -3.30
C GLU A 32 15.65 5.47 -2.34
N THR A 33 16.94 5.53 -2.63
CA THR A 33 18.00 5.02 -1.74
C THR A 33 18.87 6.20 -1.31
N PRO A 34 18.97 6.56 -0.01
CA PRO A 34 18.44 5.85 1.16
C PRO A 34 16.93 6.07 1.41
N ILE A 35 16.26 5.04 1.93
CA ILE A 35 14.82 5.09 2.25
C ILE A 35 14.57 6.07 3.40
N ASN A 36 13.70 7.06 3.15
CA ASN A 36 13.25 7.99 4.19
C ASN A 36 11.96 7.46 4.84
N ALA A 37 12.08 6.84 6.01
CA ALA A 37 10.96 6.18 6.68
C ALA A 37 9.77 7.12 6.96
N ARG A 38 9.99 8.36 7.43
CA ARG A 38 8.89 9.30 7.70
C ARG A 38 8.11 9.66 6.44
N LYS A 39 8.83 10.03 5.37
CA LYS A 39 8.21 10.38 4.09
C LYS A 39 7.44 9.18 3.53
N CYS A 40 8.05 8.00 3.57
CA CYS A 40 7.42 6.78 3.08
C CYS A 40 6.17 6.41 3.90
N SER A 41 6.20 6.54 5.23
CA SER A 41 5.03 6.26 6.09
C SER A 41 3.83 7.13 5.74
N ILE A 42 4.05 8.42 5.49
CA ILE A 42 2.98 9.35 5.13
C ILE A 42 2.37 8.95 3.78
N ILE A 43 3.22 8.72 2.77
CA ILE A 43 2.78 8.35 1.42
C ILE A 43 2.04 6.99 1.44
N LEU A 44 2.56 6.02 2.19
CA LEU A 44 1.95 4.70 2.32
C LEU A 44 0.59 4.76 3.00
N THR A 45 0.41 5.65 3.97
CA THR A 45 -0.88 5.90 4.62
C THR A 45 -1.89 6.53 3.65
N LYS A 46 -1.46 7.50 2.83
CA LYS A 46 -2.31 8.09 1.77
C LYS A 46 -2.76 7.03 0.76
N LEU A 47 -1.85 6.16 0.34
CA LEU A 47 -2.14 5.07 -0.59
C LEU A 47 -3.16 4.09 0.00
N LEU A 48 -2.94 3.64 1.25
CA LEU A 48 -3.87 2.78 1.97
C LEU A 48 -5.27 3.40 2.06
N TYR A 49 -5.35 4.70 2.30
CA TYR A 49 -6.63 5.40 2.38
C TYR A 49 -7.40 5.38 1.05
N ILE A 50 -6.72 5.62 -0.08
CA ILE A 50 -7.32 5.55 -1.42
C ILE A 50 -7.78 4.13 -1.75
N ILE A 51 -6.96 3.12 -1.40
CA ILE A 51 -7.32 1.71 -1.56
C ILE A 51 -8.59 1.38 -0.75
N GLN A 52 -8.65 1.82 0.51
CA GLN A 52 -9.78 1.56 1.40
C GLN A 52 -11.08 2.25 0.94
N GLN A 53 -10.98 3.38 0.24
CA GLN A 53 -12.13 4.04 -0.39
C GLN A 53 -12.70 3.26 -1.59
N GLY A 54 -12.04 2.19 -2.03
CA GLY A 54 -12.47 1.38 -3.17
C GLY A 54 -12.16 2.02 -4.51
N GLU A 55 -11.16 2.91 -4.56
CA GLU A 55 -10.75 3.50 -5.82
C GLU A 55 -10.13 2.45 -6.75
N ASN A 56 -10.49 2.47 -8.03
CA ASN A 56 -10.04 1.48 -8.99
C ASN A 56 -8.56 1.71 -9.34
N ILE A 57 -7.69 0.96 -8.65
CA ILE A 57 -6.27 0.83 -9.03
C ILE A 57 -6.17 -0.24 -10.11
N SER A 58 -5.55 0.10 -11.24
CA SER A 58 -5.34 -0.87 -12.31
C SER A 58 -4.33 -1.93 -11.88
N ARG A 59 -4.40 -3.12 -12.48
CA ARG A 59 -3.50 -4.24 -12.14
C ARG A 59 -2.01 -3.87 -12.29
N THR A 60 -1.67 -3.06 -13.31
CA THR A 60 -0.31 -2.57 -13.53
C THR A 60 0.16 -1.65 -12.40
N GLU A 61 -0.65 -0.67 -12.02
CA GLU A 61 -0.35 0.25 -10.91
C GLU A 61 -0.22 -0.49 -9.58
N ALA A 62 -1.13 -1.44 -9.30
CA ALA A 62 -1.10 -2.26 -8.10
C ALA A 62 0.22 -3.06 -8.00
N THR A 63 0.66 -3.63 -9.13
CA THR A 63 1.92 -4.38 -9.21
C THR A 63 3.14 -3.49 -8.99
N GLU A 64 3.19 -2.31 -9.62
CA GLU A 64 4.29 -1.35 -9.42
C GLU A 64 4.39 -0.88 -7.97
N VAL A 65 3.25 -0.51 -7.38
CA VAL A 65 3.15 -0.11 -5.98
C VAL A 65 3.57 -1.25 -5.06
N PHE A 66 3.15 -2.48 -5.36
CA PHE A 66 3.55 -3.66 -4.60
C PHE A 66 5.08 -3.86 -4.58
N PHE A 67 5.72 -3.79 -5.75
CA PHE A 67 7.19 -3.86 -5.84
C PHE A 67 7.87 -2.71 -5.12
N ALA A 68 7.29 -1.51 -5.13
CA ALA A 68 7.82 -0.36 -4.41
C ALA A 68 7.70 -0.54 -2.88
N VAL A 69 6.54 -1.01 -2.40
CA VAL A 69 6.27 -1.29 -0.99
C VAL A 69 7.17 -2.40 -0.44
N THR A 70 7.44 -3.45 -1.23
CA THR A 70 8.34 -4.52 -0.80
C THR A 70 9.77 -4.04 -0.53
N LYS A 71 10.24 -2.97 -1.17
CA LYS A 71 11.56 -2.38 -0.88
C LYS A 71 11.62 -1.68 0.48
N LEU A 72 10.49 -1.21 0.99
CA LEU A 72 10.40 -0.54 2.30
C LEU A 72 10.75 -1.47 3.48
N TRP A 73 10.72 -2.78 3.26
CA TRP A 73 11.18 -3.79 4.23
C TRP A 73 12.65 -3.63 4.66
N GLN A 74 13.47 -3.01 3.81
CA GLN A 74 14.86 -2.68 4.16
C GLN A 74 14.96 -1.69 5.32
N SER A 75 13.90 -0.92 5.59
CA SER A 75 13.87 0.01 6.71
C SER A 75 13.85 -0.74 8.06
N LYS A 76 14.59 -0.21 9.04
CA LYS A 76 14.58 -0.69 10.43
C LYS A 76 13.45 -0.07 11.27
N ASP A 77 12.70 0.88 10.72
CA ASP A 77 11.63 1.57 11.43
C ASP A 77 10.40 0.67 11.65
N ALA A 78 10.02 0.48 12.91
CA ALA A 78 8.92 -0.41 13.28
C ALA A 78 7.55 0.09 12.81
N ASN A 79 7.32 1.41 12.77
CA ASN A 79 6.06 1.97 12.30
C ASN A 79 5.91 1.80 10.79
N LEU A 80 6.99 2.01 10.03
CA LEU A 80 6.97 1.76 8.59
C LEU A 80 6.68 0.29 8.29
N ARG A 81 7.30 -0.66 9.01
CA ARG A 81 7.04 -2.09 8.83
C ARG A 81 5.57 -2.46 9.07
N ARG A 82 4.93 -1.91 10.11
CA ARG A 82 3.49 -2.10 10.37
C ARG A 82 2.62 -1.59 9.21
N LEU A 83 2.97 -0.44 8.62
CA LEU A 83 2.24 0.09 7.47
C LEU A 83 2.46 -0.74 6.21
N VAL A 84 3.67 -1.25 5.99
CA VAL A 84 4.00 -2.14 4.86
C VAL A 84 3.16 -3.40 4.93
N TYR A 85 2.97 -3.96 6.12
CA TYR A 85 2.08 -5.10 6.31
C TYR A 85 0.64 -4.85 5.94
N LEU A 86 0.09 -3.72 6.38
CA LEU A 86 -1.26 -3.32 6.01
C LEU A 86 -1.36 -3.15 4.49
N ALA A 87 -0.39 -2.49 3.86
CA ALA A 87 -0.38 -2.28 2.41
C ALA A 87 -0.32 -3.60 1.63
N VAL A 88 0.52 -4.55 2.04
CA VAL A 88 0.59 -5.87 1.41
C VAL A 88 -0.72 -6.63 1.58
N LYS A 89 -1.36 -6.58 2.75
CA LYS A 89 -2.66 -7.20 2.98
C LYS A 89 -3.75 -6.63 2.07
N GLU A 90 -3.88 -5.31 2.01
CA GLU A 90 -4.89 -4.66 1.15
C GLU A 90 -4.62 -4.88 -0.34
N LEU A 91 -3.35 -4.83 -0.77
CA LEU A 91 -2.98 -5.11 -2.17
C LEU A 91 -3.18 -6.58 -2.56
N SER A 92 -3.05 -7.51 -1.61
CA SER A 92 -3.25 -8.95 -1.89
C SER A 92 -4.69 -9.30 -2.24
N GLY A 93 -5.68 -8.51 -1.79
CA GLY A 93 -7.08 -8.69 -2.18
C GLY A 93 -7.42 -8.09 -3.55
N LEU A 94 -6.55 -7.22 -4.09
CA LEU A 94 -6.78 -6.51 -5.37
C LEU A 94 -6.00 -7.12 -6.55
N ALA A 95 -4.94 -7.89 -6.27
CA ALA A 95 -4.11 -8.50 -7.30
C ALA A 95 -4.59 -9.92 -7.62
N ASP A 96 -5.00 -10.19 -8.86
CA ASP A 96 -5.32 -11.55 -9.34
C ASP A 96 -4.14 -12.54 -9.22
N ASP A 97 -2.91 -12.04 -9.19
CA ASP A 97 -1.69 -12.84 -9.14
C ASP A 97 -1.11 -12.96 -7.72
N VAL A 98 -1.99 -13.24 -6.75
CA VAL A 98 -1.64 -13.48 -5.34
C VAL A 98 -0.49 -14.49 -5.22
N ILE A 99 -0.46 -15.51 -6.08
CA ILE A 99 0.58 -16.57 -6.07
C ILE A 99 1.97 -16.02 -6.45
N ILE A 100 2.06 -15.18 -7.49
CA ILE A 100 3.33 -14.60 -7.95
C ILE A 100 3.86 -13.62 -6.89
N VAL A 101 2.97 -12.77 -6.39
CA VAL A 101 3.24 -11.82 -5.30
C VAL A 101 3.78 -12.53 -4.06
N THR A 102 3.13 -13.63 -3.69
CA THR A 102 3.49 -14.47 -2.54
C THR A 102 4.86 -15.12 -2.70
N SER A 103 5.16 -15.68 -3.87
CA SER A 103 6.50 -16.25 -4.16
C SER A 103 7.62 -15.21 -4.19
N SER A 104 7.30 -14.00 -4.66
CA SER A 104 8.23 -12.87 -4.73
C SER A 104 8.57 -12.35 -3.34
N LEU A 105 7.55 -12.24 -2.48
CA LEU A 105 7.71 -11.89 -1.07
C LEU A 105 8.61 -12.88 -0.32
N THR A 106 8.43 -14.20 -0.52
CA THR A 106 9.29 -15.20 0.13
C THR A 106 10.76 -14.95 -0.16
N LYS A 107 11.11 -14.75 -1.44
CA LYS A 107 12.50 -14.50 -1.84
C LYS A 107 13.03 -13.20 -1.24
N VAL A 108 12.28 -12.11 -1.38
CA VAL A 108 12.68 -10.77 -0.90
C VAL A 108 12.90 -10.77 0.61
N LEU A 109 11.98 -11.35 1.38
CA LEU A 109 12.06 -11.35 2.84
C LEU A 109 13.04 -12.39 3.41
N PHE A 110 13.31 -13.46 2.67
CA PHE A 110 14.40 -14.39 2.99
C PHE A 110 15.75 -13.68 2.91
N ASP A 111 15.94 -12.83 1.89
CA ASP A 111 17.15 -12.02 1.72
C ASP A 111 17.38 -11.04 2.87
N TYR A 112 16.30 -10.49 3.44
CA TYR A 112 16.35 -9.57 4.58
C TYR A 112 16.25 -10.25 5.96
N GLY A 113 16.27 -11.59 6.03
CA GLY A 113 16.27 -12.35 7.30
C GLY A 113 14.96 -12.27 8.11
N SER A 114 13.85 -11.84 7.50
CA SER A 114 12.57 -11.60 8.18
C SER A 114 11.58 -12.77 7.98
N ILE A 115 12.04 -14.00 8.20
CA ILE A 115 11.28 -15.25 7.94
C ILE A 115 9.97 -15.36 8.74
N PHE A 116 9.93 -14.85 9.98
CA PHE A 116 8.69 -14.84 10.78
C PHE A 116 7.60 -13.96 10.17
N GLU A 117 8.02 -12.86 9.56
CA GLU A 117 7.14 -11.87 8.95
C GLU A 117 6.57 -12.41 7.63
N VAL A 118 7.34 -13.24 6.92
CA VAL A 118 6.90 -14.04 5.75
C VAL A 118 5.78 -15.00 6.12
N LEU A 119 5.93 -15.77 7.21
CA LEU A 119 4.96 -16.79 7.62
C LEU A 119 3.61 -16.17 8.02
N LEU A 120 3.64 -15.03 8.70
CA LEU A 120 2.42 -14.26 9.02
C LEU A 120 1.76 -13.72 7.75
N CYS A 121 2.56 -13.19 6.81
CA CYS A 121 2.04 -12.69 5.54
C CYS A 121 1.46 -13.83 4.68
N PHE A 122 2.13 -14.98 4.61
CA PHE A 122 1.65 -16.19 3.94
C PHE A 122 0.37 -16.70 4.58
N SER A 123 0.31 -16.78 5.91
CA SER A 123 -0.89 -17.24 6.62
C SER A 123 -2.06 -16.29 6.39
N SER A 124 -1.82 -14.98 6.27
CA SER A 124 -2.86 -13.99 6.00
C SER A 124 -3.39 -14.10 4.56
N VAL A 125 -2.48 -14.29 3.60
CA VAL A 125 -2.80 -14.37 2.17
C VAL A 125 -3.46 -15.71 1.81
N LEU A 126 -2.98 -16.84 2.33
CA LEU A 126 -3.62 -18.16 2.13
C LEU A 126 -5.05 -18.19 2.69
N LEU A 127 -5.29 -17.54 3.83
CA LEU A 127 -6.61 -17.51 4.46
C LEU A 127 -7.62 -16.75 3.60
N VAL A 128 -7.19 -15.70 2.90
CA VAL A 128 -8.05 -14.91 1.99
C VAL A 128 -8.32 -15.65 0.68
N SER A 129 -7.38 -16.44 0.16
CA SER A 129 -7.60 -17.22 -1.08
C SER A 129 -8.42 -18.50 -0.90
N THR A 130 -8.69 -18.92 0.35
CA THR A 130 -9.44 -20.18 0.65
C THR A 130 -10.89 -19.91 1.09
N LEU A 131 -11.32 -18.65 1.16
CA LEU A 131 -12.69 -18.21 1.44
C LEU A 131 -13.34 -17.61 0.19
#